data_AF-A0A3G2C9X3-F1
#
_entry.id   AF-A0A3G2C9X3-F1
#
_cell.length_a   1.000
_cell.length_b   1.000
_cell.length_c   1.000
_cell.angle_alpha   90.00
_cell.angle_beta   90.00
_cell.angle_gamma   90.00
#
_symmetry.space_group_name_H-M   'P 1'
#
loop_
_entity.id
_entity.type
_entity.pdbx_description
1 polymer ?
#
loop_
_entity_poly.entity_id
_entity_poly.type
_entity_poly.pdbx_seq_one_letter_code
_entity_poly.pdbx_strand_id
1 'polypeptide(L)'
;MVDLPPAQEHKEFLIDPTVRVTQDVKDKQGRVIASAGELINPLSRFPQNLTMIIFDPLNPGQLVWAEQQYRQRLGSGKVMPMFTRIQKDNGWDHLNDLREKFNGKVFKVNEQIISRFQIKNTPALITTDQDKFRITLFSEAEVRGIGAPNLSEEK
;
A
#
# COMPACT_ATOMS: atom_id res chain seq x y z
N MET A 1 -15.06 6.67 -2.72
CA MET A 1 -13.78 6.76 -3.46
C MET A 1 -12.91 7.68 -2.63
N VAL A 2 -11.60 7.47 -2.58
CA VAL A 2 -10.72 8.39 -1.86
C VAL A 2 -10.07 9.27 -2.92
N ASP A 3 -10.21 10.58 -2.81
CA ASP A 3 -9.55 11.51 -3.72
C ASP A 3 -8.29 12.04 -3.02
N LEU A 4 -7.13 11.69 -3.55
CA LEU A 4 -5.82 12.06 -3.00
C LEU A 4 -5.05 12.82 -4.07
N PRO A 5 -4.48 13.99 -3.74
CA PRO A 5 -3.71 14.75 -4.72
C PRO A 5 -2.39 14.03 -5.06
N PRO A 6 -1.87 14.20 -6.29
CA PRO A 6 -0.55 13.70 -6.65
C PRO A 6 0.54 14.24 -5.72
N ALA A 7 1.51 13.39 -5.35
CA ALA A 7 2.66 13.83 -4.57
C ALA A 7 3.57 14.72 -5.42
N GLN A 8 4.02 15.83 -4.83
CA GLN A 8 4.91 16.79 -5.50
C GLN A 8 6.39 16.47 -5.28
N GLU A 9 6.70 15.73 -4.21
CA GLU A 9 8.05 15.40 -3.79
C GLU A 9 8.10 13.96 -3.27
N HIS A 10 9.27 13.35 -3.37
CA HIS A 10 9.54 12.05 -2.76
C HIS A 10 9.44 12.18 -1.23
N LYS A 11 8.74 11.25 -0.58
CA LYS A 11 8.74 11.16 0.89
C LYS A 11 8.83 9.72 1.32
N GLU A 12 9.61 9.47 2.35
CA GLU A 12 9.67 8.16 2.98
C GLU A 12 9.59 8.28 4.49
N PHE A 13 8.82 7.39 5.10
CA PHE A 13 8.70 7.31 6.55
C PHE A 13 8.31 5.90 7.01
N LEU A 14 8.60 5.61 8.27
CA LEU A 14 8.27 4.35 8.92
C LEU A 14 7.06 4.51 9.84
N ILE A 15 6.20 3.49 9.89
CA ILE A 15 5.11 3.36 10.87
C ILE A 15 5.35 2.11 11.71
N ASP A 16 5.34 2.30 13.03
CA ASP A 16 5.26 1.22 14.00
C ASP A 16 3.81 0.72 14.12
N PRO A 17 3.53 -0.54 13.74
CA PRO A 17 2.19 -1.10 13.80
C PRO A 17 1.83 -1.66 15.17
N THR A 18 2.64 -1.46 16.21
CA THR A 18 2.34 -1.86 17.58
C THR A 18 1.00 -1.27 18.02
N VAL A 19 0.10 -2.14 18.47
CA VAL A 19 -1.22 -1.78 18.96
C VAL A 19 -1.45 -2.32 20.35
N ARG A 20 -2.31 -1.63 21.10
CA ARG A 20 -2.90 -2.18 22.31
C ARG A 20 -4.11 -3.03 21.95
N VAL A 21 -4.11 -4.29 22.35
CA VAL A 21 -5.21 -5.21 22.19
C VAL A 21 -6.36 -4.76 23.09
N THR A 22 -7.54 -4.51 22.54
CA THR A 22 -8.70 -4.04 23.32
C THR A 22 -9.55 -5.17 23.89
N GLN A 23 -9.45 -6.37 23.31
CA GLN A 23 -10.17 -7.57 23.71
C GLN A 23 -9.38 -8.81 23.31
N ASP A 24 -9.56 -9.91 24.03
CA ASP A 24 -8.91 -11.17 23.71
C ASP A 24 -9.16 -11.57 22.25
N VAL A 25 -8.09 -11.81 21.50
CA VAL A 25 -8.14 -12.30 20.14
C VAL A 25 -7.96 -13.81 20.18
N LYS A 26 -8.90 -14.55 19.62
CA LYS A 26 -8.87 -16.01 19.56
C LYS A 26 -8.70 -16.50 18.13
N ASP A 27 -7.95 -17.58 17.95
CA ASP A 27 -7.87 -18.28 16.66
C ASP A 27 -9.14 -19.11 16.39
N LYS A 28 -9.18 -19.79 15.24
CA LYS A 28 -10.31 -20.64 14.82
C LYS A 28 -10.56 -21.82 15.76
N GLN A 29 -9.58 -22.20 16.57
CA GLN A 29 -9.67 -23.28 17.55
C GLN A 29 -10.03 -22.77 18.96
N GLY A 30 -10.25 -21.46 19.11
CA GLY A 30 -10.61 -20.83 20.39
C GLY A 30 -9.42 -20.51 21.29
N ARG A 31 -8.17 -20.69 20.82
CA ARG A 31 -6.97 -20.38 21.59
C ARG A 31 -6.72 -18.87 21.55
N VAL A 32 -6.44 -18.27 22.70
CA VAL A 32 -6.08 -16.85 22.79
C VAL A 32 -4.70 -16.65 22.15
N ILE A 33 -4.64 -15.81 21.12
CA ILE A 33 -3.42 -15.46 20.38
C ILE A 33 -2.90 -14.06 20.71
N ALA A 34 -3.74 -13.23 21.34
CA ALA A 34 -3.37 -11.95 21.95
C ALA A 34 -4.38 -11.61 23.06
N SER A 35 -3.91 -11.19 24.23
CA SER A 35 -4.76 -10.92 25.38
C SER A 35 -5.16 -9.45 25.48
N ALA A 36 -6.34 -9.14 26.02
CA ALA A 36 -6.75 -7.78 26.28
C ALA A 36 -5.70 -7.02 27.12
N GLY A 37 -5.35 -5.80 26.70
CA GLY A 37 -4.34 -4.96 27.34
C GLY A 37 -2.91 -5.16 26.84
N GLU A 38 -2.61 -6.26 26.13
CA GLU A 38 -1.29 -6.55 25.55
C GLU A 38 -0.89 -5.49 24.52
N LEU A 39 0.38 -5.09 24.54
CA LEU A 39 0.99 -4.33 23.44
C LEU A 39 1.65 -5.32 22.48
N ILE A 40 1.12 -5.40 21.26
CA ILE A 40 1.57 -6.38 20.28
C ILE A 40 1.87 -5.71 18.95
N ASN A 41 3.00 -6.09 18.36
CA ASN A 41 3.32 -5.79 16.98
C ASN A 41 2.85 -6.96 16.09
N PRO A 42 1.86 -6.73 15.20
CA PRO A 42 1.37 -7.79 14.31
C PRO A 42 2.44 -8.35 13.37
N LEU A 43 3.42 -7.54 12.94
CA LEU A 43 4.50 -7.98 12.05
C LEU A 43 5.51 -8.86 12.78
N SER A 44 5.81 -8.57 14.05
CA SER A 44 6.69 -9.42 14.85
C SER A 44 6.03 -10.77 15.20
N ARG A 45 4.71 -10.78 15.42
CA ARG A 45 3.97 -11.99 15.78
C ARG A 45 3.61 -12.85 14.57
N PHE A 46 3.23 -12.21 13.47
CA PHE A 46 2.82 -12.85 12.22
C PHE A 46 3.60 -12.23 11.05
N PRO A 47 4.88 -12.59 10.89
CA PRO A 47 5.70 -12.04 9.82
C PRO A 47 5.07 -12.32 8.45
N GLN A 48 4.87 -11.28 7.66
CA GLN A 48 4.41 -11.36 6.28
C GLN A 48 5.24 -10.43 5.43
N ASN A 49 5.66 -10.89 4.25
CA ASN A 49 6.21 -9.99 3.24
C ASN A 49 5.04 -9.40 2.43
N LEU A 50 4.59 -8.21 2.82
CA LEU A 50 3.42 -7.54 2.26
C LEU A 50 3.84 -6.25 1.55
N THR A 51 3.37 -6.09 0.32
CA THR A 51 3.48 -4.87 -0.46
C THR A 51 2.08 -4.39 -0.83
N MET A 52 1.73 -3.14 -0.51
CA MET A 52 0.55 -2.46 -1.06
C MET A 52 0.99 -1.36 -2.01
N ILE A 53 0.40 -1.31 -3.20
CA ILE A 53 0.69 -0.31 -4.22
C ILE A 53 -0.56 0.55 -4.36
N ILE A 54 -0.55 1.77 -3.82
CA ILE A 54 -1.70 2.68 -3.86
C ILE A 54 -1.51 3.68 -5.00
N PHE A 55 -2.48 3.75 -5.91
CA PHE A 55 -2.40 4.61 -7.09
C PHE A 55 -3.78 5.15 -7.52
N ASP A 56 -3.78 6.30 -8.20
CA ASP A 56 -4.94 6.79 -8.93
C ASP A 56 -4.92 6.25 -10.37
N PRO A 57 -5.80 5.31 -10.75
CA PRO A 57 -5.82 4.79 -12.11
C PRO A 57 -6.29 5.82 -13.15
N LEU A 58 -6.92 6.93 -12.71
CA LEU A 58 -7.29 8.03 -13.61
C LEU A 58 -6.09 8.93 -13.95
N ASN A 59 -4.95 8.75 -13.29
CA ASN A 59 -3.66 9.30 -13.71
C ASN A 59 -2.91 8.20 -14.52
N PRO A 60 -2.76 8.36 -15.85
CA PRO A 60 -2.11 7.35 -16.68
C PRO A 60 -0.67 7.03 -16.28
N GLY A 61 0.07 8.03 -15.78
CA GLY A 61 1.44 7.83 -15.30
C GLY A 61 1.48 6.91 -14.09
N GLN A 62 0.58 7.12 -13.13
CA GLN A 62 0.47 6.27 -11.95
C GLN A 62 0.00 4.86 -12.28
N LEU A 63 -0.89 4.68 -13.26
CA LEU A 63 -1.31 3.35 -13.71
C LEU A 63 -0.14 2.56 -14.29
N VAL A 64 0.66 3.16 -15.18
CA VAL A 64 1.85 2.52 -15.76
C VAL A 64 2.88 2.21 -14.67
N TRP A 65 3.13 3.16 -13.77
CA TRP A 65 4.02 2.97 -12.63
C TRP A 65 3.56 1.81 -11.73
N ALA A 66 2.27 1.73 -11.40
CA ALA A 66 1.72 0.67 -10.55
C ALA A 66 1.85 -0.70 -11.20
N GLU A 67 1.63 -0.80 -12.52
CA GLU A 67 1.80 -2.03 -13.29
C GLU A 67 3.27 -2.51 -13.26
N GLN A 68 4.23 -1.58 -13.39
CA GLN A 68 5.66 -1.88 -13.25
C GLN A 68 6.02 -2.34 -11.84
N GLN A 69 5.59 -1.61 -10.81
CA GLN A 69 5.86 -1.97 -9.41
C GLN A 69 5.26 -3.34 -9.04
N TYR A 70 4.08 -3.65 -9.58
CA TYR A 70 3.42 -4.94 -9.40
C TYR A 70 4.26 -6.07 -10.00
N ARG A 71 4.63 -5.96 -11.29
CA ARG A 71 5.46 -6.98 -11.97
C ARG A 71 6.79 -7.22 -11.28
N GLN A 72 7.48 -6.15 -10.85
CA GLN A 72 8.79 -6.25 -10.19
C GLN A 72 8.75 -7.00 -8.85
N ARG A 73 7.58 -7.08 -8.20
CA ARG A 73 7.41 -7.70 -6.87
C ARG A 73 6.68 -9.02 -6.90
N LEU A 74 6.30 -9.51 -8.09
CA LEU A 74 5.73 -10.84 -8.24
C LEU A 74 6.73 -11.89 -7.73
N GLY A 75 6.25 -12.83 -6.91
CA GLY A 75 7.07 -13.89 -6.31
C GLY A 75 7.80 -13.48 -5.04
N SER A 76 7.88 -12.19 -4.69
CA SER A 76 8.57 -11.72 -3.47
C SER A 76 7.70 -11.80 -2.21
N GLY A 77 6.39 -12.00 -2.35
CA GLY A 77 5.46 -12.03 -1.22
C GLY A 77 4.03 -11.72 -1.65
N LYS A 78 3.22 -11.23 -0.72
CA LYS A 78 1.86 -10.79 -1.00
C LYS A 78 1.89 -9.36 -1.56
N VAL A 79 1.52 -9.20 -2.82
CA VAL A 79 1.43 -7.89 -3.48
C VAL A 79 -0.03 -7.52 -3.71
N MET A 80 -0.42 -6.32 -3.29
CA MET A 80 -1.80 -5.81 -3.37
C MET A 80 -1.83 -4.45 -4.08
N PRO A 81 -2.05 -4.42 -5.41
CA PRO A 81 -2.35 -3.17 -6.11
C PRO A 81 -3.75 -2.66 -5.70
N MET A 82 -3.82 -1.39 -5.30
CA MET A 82 -5.00 -0.74 -4.74
C MET A 82 -5.31 0.58 -5.45
N PHE A 83 -6.47 0.68 -6.09
CA PHE A 83 -6.92 1.91 -6.74
C PHE A 83 -7.69 2.82 -5.78
N THR A 84 -7.51 4.13 -5.92
CA THR A 84 -8.21 5.15 -5.12
C THR A 84 -9.63 5.46 -5.60
N ARG A 85 -9.82 5.44 -6.92
CA ARG A 85 -11.07 5.79 -7.60
C ARG A 85 -11.20 5.09 -8.95
N ILE A 86 -12.40 5.11 -9.52
CA ILE A 86 -12.73 4.58 -10.86
C ILE A 86 -13.52 5.65 -11.62
N GLN A 87 -13.57 5.54 -12.95
CA GLN A 87 -14.41 6.40 -13.76
C GLN A 87 -15.88 6.28 -13.31
N LYS A 88 -16.60 7.41 -13.24
CA LYS A 88 -18.00 7.42 -12.80
C LYS A 88 -18.94 6.90 -13.88
N ASP A 89 -18.71 7.31 -15.13
CA ASP A 89 -19.62 7.02 -16.24
C ASP A 89 -19.42 5.61 -16.81
N ASN A 90 -18.18 5.08 -16.74
CA ASN A 90 -17.86 3.73 -17.19
C ASN A 90 -17.02 2.95 -16.16
N GLY A 91 -17.48 2.91 -14.91
CA GLY A 91 -16.74 2.30 -13.81
C GLY A 91 -16.53 0.79 -13.91
N TRP A 92 -17.45 0.07 -14.59
CA TRP A 92 -17.35 -1.38 -14.76
C TRP A 92 -16.28 -1.78 -15.75
N ASP A 93 -16.25 -1.18 -16.94
CA ASP A 93 -15.23 -1.48 -17.94
C ASP A 93 -13.85 -1.06 -17.43
N HIS A 94 -13.75 0.13 -16.81
CA HIS A 94 -12.50 0.57 -16.22
C HIS A 94 -12.00 -0.38 -15.12
N LEU A 95 -12.90 -0.96 -14.31
CA LEU A 95 -12.51 -1.99 -13.35
C LEU A 95 -12.07 -3.29 -14.02
N ASN A 96 -12.69 -3.69 -15.13
CA ASN A 96 -12.29 -4.86 -15.90
C ASN A 96 -10.88 -4.67 -16.49
N ASP A 97 -10.59 -3.50 -17.07
CA ASP A 97 -9.26 -3.15 -17.59
C ASP A 97 -8.20 -3.25 -16.49
N LEU A 98 -8.49 -2.73 -15.29
CA LEU A 98 -7.59 -2.85 -14.15
C LEU A 98 -7.41 -4.32 -13.73
N ARG A 99 -8.47 -5.12 -13.72
CA ARG A 99 -8.36 -6.56 -13.40
C ARG A 99 -7.50 -7.29 -14.40
N GLU A 100 -7.62 -7.02 -15.69
CA GLU A 100 -6.76 -7.62 -16.71
C GLU A 100 -5.28 -7.27 -16.48
N LYS A 101 -4.98 -5.98 -16.26
CA LYS A 101 -3.62 -5.49 -15.98
C LYS A 101 -2.95 -6.10 -14.75
N PHE A 102 -3.73 -6.41 -13.71
CA PHE A 102 -3.22 -6.91 -12.43
C PHE A 102 -3.59 -8.38 -12.17
N ASN A 103 -3.90 -9.18 -13.21
CA ASN A 103 -4.25 -10.60 -13.11
C ASN A 103 -5.36 -10.89 -12.07
N GLY A 104 -6.38 -10.03 -12.04
CA GLY A 104 -7.52 -10.11 -11.13
C GLY A 104 -7.24 -9.65 -9.69
N LYS A 105 -5.99 -9.29 -9.34
CA LYS A 105 -5.57 -8.96 -7.97
C LYS A 105 -5.58 -7.46 -7.66
N VAL A 106 -6.46 -6.69 -8.30
CA VAL A 106 -6.61 -5.26 -8.01
C VAL A 106 -7.75 -5.02 -7.01
N PHE A 107 -7.49 -4.19 -6.00
CA PHE A 107 -8.43 -3.92 -4.91
C PHE A 107 -8.78 -2.44 -4.84
N LYS A 108 -9.94 -2.11 -4.26
CA LYS A 108 -10.28 -0.72 -3.92
C LYS A 108 -9.63 -0.38 -2.58
N VAL A 109 -8.91 0.74 -2.51
CA VAL A 109 -8.42 1.25 -1.22
C VAL A 109 -9.60 1.77 -0.39
N ASN A 110 -9.52 1.61 0.94
CA ASN A 110 -10.50 2.14 1.88
C ASN A 110 -9.89 3.23 2.78
N GLU A 111 -10.75 4.02 3.43
CA GLU A 111 -10.32 5.14 4.29
C GLU A 111 -9.51 4.68 5.50
N GLN A 112 -9.75 3.46 6.00
CA GLN A 112 -9.01 2.90 7.12
C GLN A 112 -7.53 2.68 6.78
N ILE A 113 -7.23 2.15 5.59
CA ILE A 113 -5.84 2.00 5.10
C ILE A 113 -5.19 3.37 4.97
N ILE A 114 -5.86 4.33 4.34
CA ILE A 114 -5.34 5.69 4.15
C ILE A 114 -5.03 6.36 5.49
N SER A 115 -5.95 6.27 6.45
CA SER A 115 -5.77 6.83 7.79
C SER A 115 -4.65 6.14 8.57
N ARG A 116 -4.65 4.80 8.60
CA ARG A 116 -3.69 4.00 9.37
C ARG A 116 -2.25 4.21 8.88
N PHE A 117 -2.06 4.33 7.57
CA PHE A 117 -0.76 4.54 6.94
C PHE A 117 -0.43 6.01 6.67
N GLN A 118 -1.29 6.93 7.13
CA GLN A 118 -1.11 8.38 6.98
C GLN A 118 -0.87 8.83 5.53
N ILE A 119 -1.51 8.16 4.58
CA ILE A 119 -1.35 8.44 3.14
C ILE A 119 -2.10 9.71 2.79
N LYS A 120 -1.38 10.75 2.37
CA LYS A 120 -1.96 12.04 1.98
C LYS A 120 -1.90 12.29 0.47
N ASN A 121 -1.11 11.51 -0.26
CA ASN A 121 -0.84 11.70 -1.67
C ASN A 121 -0.72 10.36 -2.40
N THR A 122 -0.86 10.39 -3.72
CA THR A 122 -0.56 9.26 -4.61
C THR A 122 0.53 9.59 -5.62
N PRO A 123 1.24 8.58 -6.14
CA PRO A 123 1.18 7.19 -5.72
C PRO A 123 2.00 6.92 -4.45
N ALA A 124 1.65 5.83 -3.76
CA ALA A 124 2.31 5.38 -2.54
C ALA A 124 2.62 3.89 -2.60
N LEU A 125 3.78 3.51 -2.07
CA LEU A 125 4.18 2.13 -1.85
C LEU A 125 4.27 1.89 -0.35
N ILE A 126 3.61 0.84 0.14
CA ILE A 126 3.71 0.40 1.53
C ILE A 126 4.36 -0.98 1.52
N THR A 127 5.50 -1.13 2.17
CA THR A 127 6.20 -2.41 2.33
C THR A 127 6.40 -2.74 3.80
N THR A 128 6.51 -4.03 4.10
CA THR A 128 7.00 -4.49 5.40
C THR A 128 8.52 -4.36 5.45
N ASP A 129 9.01 -3.75 6.51
CA ASP A 129 10.43 -3.61 6.81
C ASP A 129 10.68 -4.02 8.26
N GLN A 130 11.18 -5.25 8.43
CA GLN A 130 11.29 -5.92 9.72
C GLN A 130 9.96 -5.92 10.50
N ASP A 131 9.87 -5.17 11.59
CA ASP A 131 8.70 -5.02 12.44
C ASP A 131 7.90 -3.74 12.14
N LYS A 132 8.27 -2.98 11.11
CA LYS A 132 7.63 -1.72 10.72
C LYS A 132 7.04 -1.81 9.31
N PHE A 133 6.21 -0.82 9.00
CA PHE A 133 5.84 -0.53 7.63
C PHE A 133 6.66 0.65 7.13
N ARG A 134 7.24 0.51 5.94
CA ARG A 134 7.85 1.61 5.18
C ARG A 134 6.84 2.14 4.18
N ILE A 135 6.66 3.45 4.18
CA ILE A 135 5.74 4.16 3.30
C ILE A 135 6.58 5.09 2.44
N THR A 136 6.53 4.89 1.13
CA THR A 136 7.24 5.70 0.15
C THR A 136 6.21 6.37 -0.77
N LEU A 137 6.18 7.70 -0.78
CA LEU A 137 5.42 8.52 -1.72
C LEU A 137 6.36 8.92 -2.86
N PHE A 138 5.90 8.79 -4.10
CA PHE A 138 6.69 9.11 -5.29
C PHE A 138 6.15 10.37 -5.93
N SER A 139 7.03 11.30 -6.25
CA SER A 139 6.69 12.48 -7.04
C SER A 139 6.19 12.11 -8.43
N GLU A 140 5.37 12.97 -9.03
CA GLU A 140 4.96 12.81 -10.44
C GLU A 140 6.15 12.76 -11.42
N ALA A 141 7.28 13.37 -11.04
CA ALA A 141 8.52 13.34 -11.82
C ALA A 141 9.10 11.91 -11.84
N GLU A 142 9.27 11.29 -10.67
CA GLU A 142 9.73 9.91 -10.53
C GLU A 142 8.80 8.91 -11.23
N VAL A 143 7.48 9.11 -11.12
CA VAL A 143 6.47 8.28 -11.80
C VAL A 143 6.64 8.30 -13.31
N ARG A 144 7.06 9.43 -13.87
CA ARG A 144 7.34 9.59 -15.32
C ARG A 144 8.73 9.11 -15.72
N GLY A 145 9.54 8.64 -14.76
CA GLY A 145 10.94 8.27 -14.98
C GLY A 145 11.86 9.48 -15.16
N ILE A 146 11.41 10.67 -14.77
CA ILE A 146 12.16 11.93 -14.88
C ILE A 146 12.58 12.32 -13.46
N GLY A 147 13.85 12.06 -13.10
CA GLY A 147 14.38 12.39 -11.77
C GLY A 147 14.27 11.25 -10.77
N ALA A 148 14.93 10.13 -11.07
CA ALA A 148 15.20 9.09 -10.07
C ALA A 148 15.71 9.73 -8.76
N PRO A 149 15.31 9.22 -7.58
CA PRO A 149 15.82 9.76 -6.34
C PRO A 149 17.34 9.66 -6.37
N ASN A 150 18.02 10.79 -6.14
CA ASN A 150 19.39 10.76 -5.66
C ASN A 150 19.34 9.97 -4.35
N LEU A 151 19.61 8.67 -4.43
CA LEU A 151 20.02 7.85 -3.31
C LEU A 151 21.39 8.38 -2.89
N SER A 152 21.40 9.55 -2.27
CA SER A 152 22.53 10.05 -1.53
C SER A 152 22.78 9.03 -0.43
N GLU A 153 23.88 8.30 -0.59
CA GLU A 153 24.49 7.49 0.44
C GLU A 153 24.53 8.27 1.75
N GLU A 154 23.69 7.93 2.72
CA GLU A 154 24.00 8.23 4.11
C GLU A 154 24.88 7.09 4.65
N LYS A 155 26.14 7.49 4.83
CA LYS A 155 27.26 6.80 5.47
C LYS A 155 26.98 6.39 6.91
#